data_AF-A0ABD6QTS0-F1
#
_entry.id   AF-A0ABD6QTS0-F1
#
_cell.length_a   1.000
_cell.length_b   1.000
_cell.length_c   1.000
_cell.angle_alpha   90.00
_cell.angle_beta   90.00
_cell.angle_gamma   90.00
#
_symmetry.space_group_name_H-M   'P 1'
#
loop_
_entity.id
_entity.type
_entity.pdbx_description
1 polymer ?
#
loop_
_entity_poly.entity_id
_entity_poly.type
_entity_poly.pdbx_seq_one_letter_code
_entity_poly.pdbx_strand_id
1 'polypeptide(L)'
;MLMATALGVLVVQAVLFLVQLGGGSVLAWMVVAAQFGAFAASWWAVHRISRGSGGDGLKILAYTGGLFAVFGPAMVGGVIKWVRLPDCADASNAIASGGLDVVDRLLTAVIAGLVLAALLHARVKQENESVFHVPSGWSVALLAVMFAFFCNFASLSYRLVASVEPWCEGITGSALPSGVGTAVSVVSGFQEEFAFTGFALALFLSSRWHTLGVVVAINMLCRFVLHMYYADHQSVWWWLGWVVIWSGGGLVAAIAVGRQALNRSMPTTSLVAAYSIGAAVAHSAYNLSPAIMKLIGGPVLLAVVMMLVGDGSRPWHALWWLAPAQQRRSNEPQTQSNRSRG
;
A
#
# COMPACT_ATOMS: atom_id res chain seq x y z
N MET A 1 -18.00 -5.64 -14.42
CA MET A 1 -17.53 -4.46 -15.17
C MET A 1 -16.13 -4.05 -14.75
N LEU A 2 -15.85 -3.75 -13.46
CA LEU A 2 -14.52 -3.32 -12.98
C LEU A 2 -13.34 -4.21 -13.43
N MET A 3 -13.42 -5.53 -13.22
CA MET A 3 -12.36 -6.47 -13.65
C MET A 3 -12.21 -6.54 -15.18
N ALA A 4 -13.29 -6.39 -15.94
CA ALA A 4 -13.22 -6.37 -17.40
C ALA A 4 -12.55 -5.08 -17.91
N THR A 5 -12.83 -3.94 -17.27
CA THR A 5 -12.14 -2.68 -17.54
C THR A 5 -10.65 -2.80 -17.20
N ALA A 6 -10.31 -3.40 -16.05
CA ALA A 6 -8.93 -3.63 -15.67
C ALA A 6 -8.19 -4.53 -16.66
N LEU A 7 -8.85 -5.54 -17.24
CA LEU A 7 -8.28 -6.35 -18.33
C LEU A 7 -7.98 -5.51 -19.57
N GLY A 8 -8.88 -4.61 -19.96
CA GLY A 8 -8.65 -3.70 -21.09
C GLY A 8 -7.42 -2.81 -20.88
N VAL A 9 -7.28 -2.25 -19.68
CA VAL A 9 -6.10 -1.43 -19.31
C VAL A 9 -4.82 -2.29 -19.26
N LEU A 10 -4.91 -3.52 -18.75
CA LEU A 10 -3.80 -4.49 -18.73
C LEU A 10 -3.31 -4.84 -20.13
N VAL A 11 -4.20 -5.01 -21.11
CA VAL A 11 -3.81 -5.25 -22.51
C VAL A 11 -3.01 -4.08 -23.05
N VAL A 12 -3.44 -2.84 -22.81
CA VAL A 12 -2.70 -1.65 -23.24
C VAL A 12 -1.32 -1.59 -22.58
N GLN A 13 -1.25 -1.84 -21.27
CA GLN A 13 -0.01 -1.85 -20.50
C GLN A 13 0.97 -2.94 -21.01
N ALA A 14 0.48 -4.15 -21.28
CA ALA A 14 1.29 -5.23 -21.81
C ALA A 14 1.82 -4.93 -23.22
N VAL A 15 1.01 -4.32 -24.09
CA VAL A 15 1.46 -3.88 -25.43
C VAL A 15 2.56 -2.83 -25.31
N LEU A 16 2.40 -1.83 -24.45
CA LEU A 16 3.43 -0.82 -24.20
C LEU A 16 4.74 -1.44 -23.70
N PHE A 17 4.65 -2.38 -22.76
CA PHE A 17 5.81 -3.12 -22.25
C PHE A 17 6.53 -3.90 -23.36
N LEU A 18 5.79 -4.60 -24.24
CA LEU A 18 6.38 -5.32 -25.37
C LEU A 18 7.05 -4.38 -26.37
N VAL A 19 6.45 -3.22 -26.65
CA VAL A 19 7.03 -2.18 -27.51
C VAL A 19 8.32 -1.63 -26.91
N GLN A 20 8.34 -1.33 -25.61
CA GLN A 20 9.53 -0.84 -24.90
C GLN A 20 10.70 -1.84 -24.95
N LEU A 21 10.40 -3.14 -25.00
CA LEU A 21 11.42 -4.20 -25.11
C LEU A 21 11.80 -4.55 -26.56
N GLY A 22 11.37 -3.77 -27.55
CA GLY A 22 11.69 -4.03 -28.96
C GLY A 22 10.99 -5.25 -29.56
N GLY A 23 9.89 -5.71 -28.93
CA GLY A 23 8.89 -6.58 -29.56
C GLY A 23 9.14 -8.09 -29.61
N GLY A 24 10.19 -8.67 -29.00
CA GLY A 24 10.51 -10.06 -29.37
C GLY A 24 11.27 -10.99 -28.42
N SER A 25 11.67 -10.59 -27.21
CA SER A 25 12.31 -11.59 -26.34
C SER A 25 11.28 -12.59 -25.80
N VAL A 26 11.62 -13.88 -25.84
CA VAL A 26 10.80 -14.96 -25.24
C VAL A 26 10.43 -14.62 -23.79
N LEU A 27 11.38 -14.00 -23.07
CA LEU A 27 11.19 -13.54 -21.71
C LEU A 27 10.06 -12.51 -21.59
N ALA A 28 9.98 -11.52 -22.47
CA ALA A 28 8.91 -10.52 -22.44
C ALA A 28 7.53 -11.15 -22.62
N TRP A 29 7.40 -12.11 -23.55
CA TRP A 29 6.15 -12.85 -23.74
C TRP A 29 5.79 -13.75 -22.56
N MET A 30 6.78 -14.40 -21.94
CA MET A 30 6.57 -15.17 -20.71
C MET A 30 6.07 -14.29 -19.56
N VAL A 31 6.63 -13.09 -19.42
CA VAL A 31 6.19 -12.09 -18.41
C VAL A 31 4.75 -11.68 -18.65
N VAL A 32 4.39 -11.32 -19.89
CA VAL A 32 3.01 -10.96 -20.24
C VAL A 32 2.08 -12.15 -19.97
N ALA A 33 2.41 -13.36 -20.42
CA ALA A 33 1.59 -14.54 -20.17
C ALA A 33 1.38 -14.80 -18.66
N ALA A 34 2.44 -14.68 -17.86
CA ALA A 34 2.37 -14.81 -16.40
C ALA A 34 1.50 -13.71 -15.77
N GLN A 35 1.60 -12.47 -16.24
CA GLN A 35 0.81 -11.34 -15.76
C GLN A 35 -0.69 -11.55 -16.03
N PHE A 36 -1.06 -12.00 -17.24
CA PHE A 36 -2.44 -12.34 -17.58
C PHE A 36 -2.95 -13.56 -16.80
N GLY A 37 -2.12 -14.57 -16.60
CA GLY A 37 -2.44 -15.72 -15.75
C GLY A 37 -2.71 -15.31 -14.30
N ALA A 38 -1.87 -14.44 -13.74
CA ALA A 38 -2.04 -13.87 -12.41
C ALA A 38 -3.32 -13.03 -12.29
N PHE A 39 -3.62 -12.22 -13.32
CA PHE A 39 -4.85 -11.44 -13.37
C PHE A 39 -6.09 -12.33 -13.44
N ALA A 40 -6.08 -13.38 -14.27
CA ALA A 40 -7.17 -14.35 -14.37
C ALA A 40 -7.39 -15.11 -13.06
N ALA A 41 -6.31 -15.53 -12.40
CA ALA A 41 -6.38 -16.17 -11.09
C ALA A 41 -6.96 -15.23 -10.02
N SER A 42 -6.54 -13.95 -10.03
CA SER A 42 -7.06 -12.93 -9.12
C SER A 42 -8.54 -12.66 -9.38
N TRP A 43 -8.95 -12.49 -10.65
CA TRP A 43 -10.36 -12.35 -11.03
C TRP A 43 -11.19 -13.54 -10.56
N TRP A 44 -10.75 -14.76 -10.87
CA TRP A 44 -11.43 -15.97 -10.41
C TRP A 44 -11.59 -15.99 -8.89
N ALA A 45 -10.54 -15.62 -8.15
CA ALA A 45 -10.58 -15.55 -6.69
C ALA A 45 -11.58 -14.49 -6.19
N VAL A 46 -11.56 -13.27 -6.72
CA VAL A 46 -12.52 -12.20 -6.39
C VAL A 46 -13.95 -12.63 -6.68
N HIS A 47 -14.18 -13.29 -7.83
CA HIS A 47 -15.49 -13.80 -8.20
C HIS A 47 -16.00 -14.85 -7.20
N ARG A 48 -15.13 -15.79 -6.78
CA ARG A 48 -15.46 -16.80 -5.78
C ARG A 48 -15.75 -16.18 -4.41
N ILE A 49 -14.95 -15.20 -3.97
CA ILE A 49 -15.18 -14.44 -2.73
C ILE A 49 -16.54 -13.76 -2.77
N SER A 50 -16.90 -13.09 -3.87
CA SER A 50 -18.19 -12.38 -4.00
C SER A 50 -19.42 -13.30 -3.98
N ARG A 51 -19.23 -14.61 -4.20
CA ARG A 51 -20.27 -15.65 -4.10
C ARG A 51 -20.32 -16.34 -2.75
N GLY A 52 -19.61 -15.83 -1.74
CA GLY A 52 -19.58 -16.41 -0.39
C GLY A 52 -18.69 -17.64 -0.25
N SER A 53 -17.98 -18.06 -1.29
CA SER A 53 -16.91 -19.05 -1.19
C SER A 53 -15.66 -18.36 -0.64
N GLY A 54 -15.54 -18.28 0.67
CA GLY A 54 -14.45 -17.58 1.35
C GLY A 54 -13.50 -18.52 2.08
N GLY A 55 -12.20 -18.29 1.94
CA GLY A 55 -11.15 -18.96 2.71
C GLY A 55 -9.85 -18.19 2.58
N ASP A 56 -8.95 -18.34 3.56
CA ASP A 56 -7.70 -17.57 3.60
C ASP A 56 -6.80 -17.86 2.40
N GLY A 57 -6.79 -19.09 1.88
CA GLY A 57 -6.06 -19.45 0.65
C GLY A 57 -6.56 -18.69 -0.59
N LEU A 58 -7.87 -18.49 -0.72
CA LEU A 58 -8.46 -17.76 -1.84
C LEU A 58 -8.14 -16.26 -1.77
N LYS A 59 -8.15 -15.69 -0.56
CA LYS A 59 -7.71 -14.31 -0.33
C LYS A 59 -6.21 -14.15 -0.65
N ILE A 60 -5.37 -15.09 -0.23
CA ILE A 60 -3.93 -15.11 -0.55
C ILE A 60 -3.72 -15.18 -2.07
N LEU A 61 -4.49 -16.01 -2.77
CA LEU A 61 -4.45 -16.07 -4.23
C LEU A 61 -4.87 -14.75 -4.88
N ALA A 62 -5.99 -14.15 -4.43
CA ALA A 62 -6.44 -12.85 -4.91
C ALA A 62 -5.37 -11.77 -4.71
N TYR A 63 -4.75 -11.73 -3.52
CA TYR A 63 -3.69 -10.79 -3.18
C TYR A 63 -2.44 -10.98 -4.04
N THR A 64 -1.88 -12.19 -4.02
CA THR A 64 -0.64 -12.52 -4.73
C THR A 64 -0.81 -12.37 -6.24
N GLY A 65 -1.89 -12.93 -6.80
CA GLY A 65 -2.23 -12.77 -8.21
C GLY A 65 -2.46 -11.31 -8.59
N GLY A 66 -3.07 -10.52 -7.70
CA GLY A 66 -3.26 -9.08 -7.88
C GLY A 66 -1.93 -8.33 -7.92
N LEU A 67 -1.01 -8.61 -7.00
CA LEU A 67 0.33 -7.99 -7.00
C LEU A 67 1.12 -8.34 -8.27
N PHE A 68 1.10 -9.60 -8.71
CA PHE A 68 1.77 -10.02 -9.94
C PHE A 68 1.10 -9.45 -11.20
N ALA A 69 -0.21 -9.30 -11.22
CA ALA A 69 -0.91 -8.65 -12.33
C ALA A 69 -0.52 -7.16 -12.46
N VAL A 70 -0.34 -6.48 -11.32
CA VAL A 70 0.02 -5.05 -11.27
C VAL A 70 1.52 -4.85 -11.52
N PHE A 71 2.40 -5.64 -10.89
CA PHE A 71 3.84 -5.38 -10.86
C PHE A 71 4.71 -6.43 -11.55
N GLY A 72 4.14 -7.50 -12.11
CA GLY A 72 4.89 -8.61 -12.70
C GLY A 72 6.03 -8.16 -13.64
N PRO A 73 5.76 -7.27 -14.62
CA PRO A 73 6.81 -6.73 -15.48
C PRO A 73 7.93 -6.01 -14.73
N ALA A 74 7.57 -5.16 -13.76
CA ALA A 74 8.53 -4.39 -12.98
C ALA A 74 9.36 -5.28 -12.02
N MET A 75 8.75 -6.32 -11.44
CA MET A 75 9.45 -7.33 -10.63
C MET A 75 10.51 -8.08 -11.43
N VAL A 76 10.15 -8.52 -12.64
CA VAL A 76 11.11 -9.20 -13.53
C VAL A 76 12.21 -8.26 -13.98
N GLY A 77 11.86 -7.00 -14.28
CA GLY A 77 12.85 -5.94 -14.53
C GLY A 77 13.82 -5.74 -13.36
N GLY A 78 13.31 -5.74 -12.13
CA GLY A 78 14.12 -5.64 -10.91
C GLY A 78 15.14 -6.77 -10.78
N VAL A 79 14.71 -8.02 -10.96
CA VAL A 79 15.59 -9.20 -10.90
C VAL A 79 16.64 -9.18 -12.00
N ILE A 80 16.24 -8.93 -13.26
CA ILE A 80 17.18 -8.93 -14.39
C ILE A 80 18.28 -7.90 -14.17
N LYS A 81 17.93 -6.71 -13.67
CA LYS A 81 18.89 -5.63 -13.41
C LYS A 81 19.84 -5.97 -12.27
N TRP A 82 19.34 -6.57 -11.20
CA TRP A 82 20.19 -7.05 -10.11
C TRP A 82 21.13 -8.18 -10.54
N VAL A 83 20.66 -9.13 -11.37
CA VAL A 83 21.50 -10.22 -11.87
C VAL A 83 22.59 -9.69 -12.82
N ARG A 84 22.23 -8.77 -13.72
CA ARG A 84 23.15 -8.28 -14.75
C ARG A 84 24.08 -7.17 -14.27
N LEU A 85 23.65 -6.36 -13.30
CA LEU A 85 24.31 -5.11 -12.86
C LEU A 85 24.90 -4.32 -14.04
N PRO A 86 24.06 -3.70 -14.89
CA PRO A 86 24.56 -2.94 -16.03
C PRO A 86 25.45 -1.78 -15.57
N ASP A 87 26.30 -1.27 -16.46
CA ASP A 87 27.07 -0.07 -16.17
C ASP A 87 26.14 1.11 -15.86
N CYS A 88 26.50 1.96 -14.89
CA CYS A 88 25.64 3.06 -14.44
C CYS A 88 25.31 4.06 -15.58
N ALA A 89 26.20 4.19 -16.57
CA ALA A 89 25.98 5.00 -17.77
C ALA A 89 24.83 4.49 -18.66
N ASP A 90 24.61 3.18 -18.69
CA ASP A 90 23.53 2.53 -19.45
C ASP A 90 22.27 2.30 -18.61
N ALA A 91 22.39 2.44 -17.29
CA ALA A 91 21.35 2.11 -16.34
C ALA A 91 20.12 3.04 -16.44
N SER A 92 20.32 4.31 -16.79
CA SER A 92 19.21 5.24 -17.06
C SER A 92 18.38 4.78 -18.26
N ASN A 93 19.02 4.35 -19.35
CA ASN A 93 18.32 3.79 -20.52
C ASN A 93 17.67 2.43 -20.23
N ALA A 94 18.20 1.67 -19.27
CA ALA A 94 17.69 0.36 -18.87
C ALA A 94 16.48 0.44 -17.90
N ILE A 95 16.30 1.54 -17.16
CA ILE A 95 15.15 1.78 -16.31
C ILE A 95 14.31 2.89 -16.92
N ALA A 96 13.47 2.52 -17.89
CA ALA A 96 12.34 3.31 -18.41
C ALA A 96 12.39 4.80 -18.02
N SER A 97 13.36 5.54 -18.56
CA SER A 97 13.72 6.88 -18.07
C SER A 97 13.03 7.99 -18.87
N GLY A 98 11.91 7.65 -19.52
CA GLY A 98 11.20 8.52 -20.43
C GLY A 98 9.73 8.69 -20.08
N GLY A 99 9.02 9.52 -20.86
CA GLY A 99 7.59 9.78 -20.66
C GLY A 99 6.70 8.54 -20.70
N LEU A 100 7.15 7.43 -21.33
CA LEU A 100 6.41 6.17 -21.33
C LEU A 100 6.37 5.48 -19.96
N ASP A 101 7.31 5.74 -19.05
CA ASP A 101 7.28 5.21 -17.68
C ASP A 101 6.14 5.82 -16.87
N VAL A 102 5.91 7.12 -17.05
CA VAL A 102 4.76 7.81 -16.43
C VAL A 102 3.45 7.17 -16.90
N VAL A 103 3.34 6.85 -18.19
CA VAL A 103 2.15 6.20 -18.76
C VAL A 103 2.00 4.78 -18.19
N ASP A 104 3.07 3.98 -18.16
CA ASP A 104 3.02 2.61 -17.61
C ASP A 104 2.61 2.61 -16.13
N ARG A 105 3.21 3.48 -15.31
CA ARG A 105 2.86 3.63 -13.90
C ARG A 105 1.42 4.10 -13.71
N LEU A 106 0.94 5.01 -14.56
CA LEU A 106 -0.44 5.48 -14.52
C LEU A 106 -1.42 4.34 -14.83
N LEU A 107 -1.16 3.57 -15.89
CA LEU A 107 -1.96 2.41 -16.23
C LEU A 107 -1.95 1.38 -15.11
N THR A 108 -0.78 1.15 -14.50
CA THR A 108 -0.63 0.23 -13.37
C THR A 108 -1.40 0.72 -12.13
N ALA A 109 -1.37 2.02 -11.84
CA ALA A 109 -2.18 2.62 -10.77
C ALA A 109 -3.69 2.51 -11.04
N VAL A 110 -4.10 2.66 -12.30
CA VAL A 110 -5.51 2.46 -12.72
C VAL A 110 -5.91 0.99 -12.55
N ILE A 111 -5.08 0.03 -12.97
CA ILE A 111 -5.33 -1.41 -12.77
C ILE A 111 -5.47 -1.70 -11.27
N ALA A 112 -4.53 -1.21 -10.45
CA ALA A 112 -4.57 -1.38 -9.00
C ALA A 112 -5.85 -0.78 -8.40
N GLY A 113 -6.24 0.44 -8.78
CA GLY A 113 -7.48 1.07 -8.33
C GLY A 113 -8.73 0.29 -8.72
N LEU A 114 -8.80 -0.22 -9.95
CA LEU A 114 -9.93 -1.01 -10.44
C LEU A 114 -10.06 -2.38 -9.73
N VAL A 115 -8.93 -3.07 -9.50
CA VAL A 115 -8.91 -4.32 -8.74
C VAL A 115 -9.30 -4.08 -7.28
N LEU A 116 -8.80 -2.99 -6.66
CA LEU A 116 -9.19 -2.61 -5.31
C LEU A 116 -10.69 -2.33 -5.23
N ALA A 117 -11.22 -1.55 -6.17
CA ALA A 117 -12.66 -1.28 -6.25
C ALA A 117 -13.48 -2.58 -6.41
N ALA A 118 -13.00 -3.55 -7.20
CA ALA A 118 -13.66 -4.83 -7.36
C ALA A 118 -13.64 -5.66 -6.06
N LEU A 119 -12.52 -5.66 -5.33
CA LEU A 119 -12.40 -6.29 -4.01
C LEU A 119 -13.36 -5.68 -2.99
N LEU A 120 -13.44 -4.35 -2.96
CA LEU A 120 -14.36 -3.64 -2.08
C LEU A 120 -15.83 -3.88 -2.46
N HIS A 121 -16.14 -3.91 -3.75
CA HIS A 121 -17.50 -4.21 -4.21
C HIS A 121 -17.93 -5.65 -3.85
N ALA A 122 -17.01 -6.61 -3.88
CA ALA A 122 -17.26 -7.97 -3.42
C ALA A 122 -17.61 -8.03 -1.91
N ARG A 123 -17.13 -7.07 -1.10
CA ARG A 123 -17.39 -6.96 0.35
C ARG A 123 -18.71 -6.28 0.69
N VAL A 124 -19.07 -5.20 0.00
CA VAL A 124 -20.31 -4.42 0.27
C VAL A 124 -21.55 -5.30 0.28
N LYS A 125 -21.55 -6.39 -0.51
CA LYS A 125 -22.66 -7.32 -0.59
C LYS A 125 -22.89 -8.13 0.72
N GLN A 126 -22.04 -8.00 1.74
CA GLN A 126 -22.08 -8.80 2.96
C GLN A 126 -22.44 -8.03 4.24
N GLU A 127 -22.47 -6.69 4.26
CA GLU A 127 -22.63 -5.92 5.51
C GLU A 127 -23.64 -4.78 5.34
N ASN A 128 -24.84 -4.94 5.92
CA ASN A 128 -25.86 -3.89 6.05
C ASN A 128 -26.19 -3.74 7.54
N GLU A 129 -25.42 -2.92 8.26
CA GLU A 129 -25.85 -2.44 9.58
C GLU A 129 -25.51 -0.96 9.74
N SER A 130 -26.51 -0.18 10.16
CA SER A 130 -26.35 1.23 10.51
C SER A 130 -25.89 1.35 11.96
N VAL A 131 -24.65 1.79 12.17
CA VAL A 131 -24.12 2.07 13.50
C VAL A 131 -23.91 3.57 13.67
N PHE A 132 -24.42 4.11 14.78
CA PHE A 132 -24.16 5.48 15.20
C PHE A 132 -22.82 5.52 15.97
N HIS A 133 -21.94 6.48 15.61
CA HIS A 133 -20.56 6.67 16.12
C HIS A 133 -19.47 5.71 15.60
N VAL A 134 -19.03 5.95 14.36
CA VAL A 134 -17.85 5.30 13.75
C VAL A 134 -16.67 6.29 13.64
N PRO A 135 -15.41 5.79 13.57
CA PRO A 135 -14.26 6.62 13.20
C PRO A 135 -14.50 7.42 11.92
N SER A 136 -14.04 8.68 11.88
CA SER A 136 -14.13 9.48 10.66
C SER A 136 -13.07 9.03 9.65
N GLY A 137 -13.41 9.03 8.35
CA GLY A 137 -12.45 8.71 7.29
C GLY A 137 -11.19 9.59 7.35
N TRP A 138 -11.35 10.87 7.71
CA TRP A 138 -10.23 11.80 7.92
C TRP A 138 -9.28 11.36 9.03
N SER A 139 -9.81 10.84 10.14
CA SER A 139 -8.95 10.35 11.24
C SER A 139 -8.12 9.12 10.82
N VAL A 140 -8.69 8.25 9.98
CA VAL A 140 -7.99 7.09 9.43
C VAL A 140 -6.94 7.52 8.40
N ALA A 141 -7.30 8.44 7.49
CA ALA A 141 -6.37 8.98 6.51
C ALA A 141 -5.20 9.69 7.18
N LEU A 142 -5.45 10.44 8.27
CA LEU A 142 -4.42 11.06 9.08
C LEU A 142 -3.45 10.02 9.66
N LEU A 143 -3.97 8.92 10.23
CA LEU A 143 -3.11 7.83 10.73
C LEU A 143 -2.31 7.18 9.60
N ALA A 144 -2.90 6.98 8.42
CA ALA A 144 -2.19 6.45 7.27
C ALA A 144 -1.00 7.35 6.87
N VAL A 145 -1.21 8.67 6.85
CA VAL A 145 -0.16 9.66 6.58
C VAL A 145 0.92 9.61 7.66
N MET A 146 0.54 9.56 8.94
CA MET A 146 1.49 9.47 10.06
C MET A 146 2.34 8.20 10.01
N PHE A 147 1.73 7.04 9.80
CA PHE A 147 2.47 5.78 9.72
C PHE A 147 3.35 5.71 8.49
N ALA A 148 2.88 6.19 7.33
CA ALA A 148 3.70 6.32 6.15
C ALA A 148 4.93 7.20 6.44
N PHE A 149 4.76 8.32 7.15
CA PHE A 149 5.87 9.15 7.58
C PHE A 149 6.84 8.40 8.51
N PHE A 150 6.37 7.80 9.60
CA PHE A 150 7.24 7.10 10.55
C PHE A 150 8.00 5.93 9.90
N CYS A 151 7.35 5.17 9.02
CA CYS A 151 7.99 4.07 8.30
C CYS A 151 9.07 4.61 7.36
N ASN A 152 8.81 5.71 6.65
CA ASN A 152 9.81 6.37 5.80
C ASN A 152 10.97 6.99 6.60
N PHE A 153 10.70 7.56 7.78
CA PHE A 153 11.74 8.06 8.68
C PHE A 153 12.62 6.93 9.18
N ALA A 154 12.03 5.86 9.73
CA ALA A 154 12.76 4.69 10.21
C ALA A 154 13.57 4.03 9.08
N SER A 155 12.99 3.94 7.90
CA SER A 155 13.61 3.43 6.68
C SER A 155 14.84 4.24 6.24
N LEU A 156 14.74 5.58 6.30
CA LEU A 156 15.87 6.47 6.03
C LEU A 156 16.95 6.34 7.10
N SER A 157 16.59 6.38 8.38
CA SER A 157 17.54 6.21 9.49
C SER A 157 18.28 4.88 9.38
N TYR A 158 17.57 3.82 9.02
CA TYR A 158 18.16 2.51 8.77
C TYR A 158 19.20 2.56 7.65
N ARG A 159 18.87 3.15 6.49
CA ARG A 159 19.82 3.28 5.38
C ARG A 159 21.06 4.09 5.73
N LEU A 160 20.89 5.18 6.49
CA LEU A 160 21.99 6.00 6.97
C LEU A 160 22.92 5.23 7.92
N VAL A 161 22.35 4.48 8.88
CA VAL A 161 23.13 3.64 9.80
C VAL A 161 23.81 2.49 9.07
N ALA A 162 23.11 1.86 8.13
CA ALA A 162 23.66 0.78 7.32
C ALA A 162 24.66 1.26 6.25
N SER A 163 24.79 2.59 6.05
CA SER A 163 25.59 3.20 4.98
C SER A 163 25.27 2.63 3.59
N VAL A 164 23.98 2.39 3.32
CA VAL A 164 23.53 1.78 2.06
C VAL A 164 22.82 2.79 1.18
N GLU A 165 23.45 3.01 0.03
CA GLU A 165 22.95 3.81 -1.09
C GLU A 165 22.65 2.91 -2.30
N PRO A 166 21.83 3.38 -3.26
CA PRO A 166 21.67 2.69 -4.53
C PRO A 166 23.03 2.56 -5.21
N TRP A 167 23.30 1.42 -5.83
CA TRP A 167 24.59 1.19 -6.53
C TRP A 167 24.83 2.17 -7.68
N CYS A 168 23.77 2.82 -8.19
CA CYS A 168 23.82 3.86 -9.21
C CYS A 168 22.75 4.93 -8.92
N GLU A 169 23.05 6.20 -9.14
CA GLU A 169 22.05 7.26 -9.02
C GLU A 169 21.09 7.28 -10.23
N GLY A 170 21.61 6.93 -11.41
CA GLY A 170 20.91 6.91 -12.70
C GLY A 170 19.66 6.01 -12.77
N ILE A 171 19.52 5.09 -11.80
CA ILE A 171 18.39 4.16 -11.68
C ILE A 171 17.28 4.68 -10.75
N THR A 172 17.51 5.81 -10.09
CA THR A 172 16.59 6.39 -9.13
C THR A 172 15.73 7.47 -9.80
N GLY A 173 14.61 7.83 -9.17
CA GLY A 173 13.76 8.92 -9.66
C GLY A 173 14.45 10.28 -9.71
N SER A 174 15.58 10.49 -8.99
CA SER A 174 16.32 11.76 -9.04
C SER A 174 17.07 11.98 -10.35
N ALA A 175 17.34 10.91 -11.09
CA ALA A 175 17.99 10.99 -12.40
C ALA A 175 17.03 11.33 -13.55
N LEU A 176 15.71 11.36 -13.29
CA LEU A 176 14.71 11.65 -14.32
C LEU A 176 14.61 13.17 -14.58
N PRO A 177 14.25 13.59 -15.82
CA PRO A 177 13.92 14.98 -16.10
C PRO A 177 12.84 15.49 -15.14
N SER A 178 12.97 16.73 -14.64
CA SER A 178 12.15 17.26 -13.53
C SER A 178 10.63 17.06 -13.68
N GLY A 179 10.08 17.28 -14.89
CA GLY A 179 8.66 17.04 -15.16
C GLY A 179 8.25 15.57 -15.12
N VAL A 180 9.11 14.68 -15.65
CA VAL A 180 8.90 13.22 -15.64
C VAL A 180 9.07 12.67 -14.23
N GLY A 181 10.14 13.06 -13.53
CA GLY A 181 10.39 12.68 -12.14
C GLY A 181 9.27 13.09 -11.20
N THR A 182 8.73 14.31 -11.36
CA THR A 182 7.56 14.77 -10.59
C THR A 182 6.34 13.89 -10.83
N ALA A 183 6.03 13.58 -12.09
CA ALA A 183 4.88 12.74 -12.43
C ALA A 183 5.05 11.30 -11.91
N VAL A 184 6.25 10.72 -12.04
CA VAL A 184 6.58 9.39 -11.46
C VAL A 184 6.42 9.40 -9.94
N SER A 185 6.93 10.42 -9.25
CA SER A 185 6.80 10.56 -7.79
C SER A 185 5.33 10.68 -7.35
N VAL A 186 4.48 11.37 -8.12
CA VAL A 186 3.04 11.45 -7.83
C VAL A 186 2.35 10.12 -8.05
N VAL A 187 2.60 9.43 -9.16
CA VAL A 187 1.83 8.24 -9.54
C VAL A 187 2.28 6.99 -8.77
N SER A 188 3.56 6.90 -8.43
CA SER A 188 4.15 5.75 -7.71
C SER A 188 3.41 5.44 -6.40
N GLY A 189 3.06 6.45 -5.59
CA GLY A 189 2.35 6.21 -4.34
C GLY A 189 0.98 5.57 -4.54
N PHE A 190 0.23 5.96 -5.59
CA PHE A 190 -1.06 5.33 -5.91
C PHE A 190 -0.91 3.94 -6.47
N GLN A 191 0.04 3.75 -7.40
CA GLN A 191 0.38 2.46 -7.97
C GLN A 191 0.64 1.43 -6.88
N GLU A 192 1.47 1.83 -5.93
CA GLU A 192 1.99 1.00 -4.87
C GLU A 192 1.02 0.78 -3.72
N GLU A 193 0.45 1.84 -3.15
CA GLU A 193 -0.37 1.69 -1.94
C GLU A 193 -1.76 1.12 -2.22
N PHE A 194 -2.32 1.29 -3.42
CA PHE A 194 -3.57 0.61 -3.77
C PHE A 194 -3.41 -0.91 -3.83
N ALA A 195 -2.29 -1.37 -4.39
CA ALA A 195 -2.02 -2.79 -4.55
C ALA A 195 -1.46 -3.42 -3.27
N PHE A 196 -0.36 -2.90 -2.72
CA PHE A 196 0.30 -3.49 -1.55
C PHE A 196 -0.52 -3.35 -0.28
N THR A 197 -1.05 -2.16 -0.01
CA THR A 197 -1.79 -1.85 1.23
C THR A 197 -3.29 -2.06 1.03
N GLY A 198 -3.87 -1.48 -0.03
CA GLY A 198 -5.31 -1.51 -0.27
C GLY A 198 -5.86 -2.92 -0.45
N PHE A 199 -5.25 -3.76 -1.30
CA PHE A 199 -5.70 -5.15 -1.46
C PHE A 199 -5.59 -5.93 -0.15
N ALA A 200 -4.50 -5.71 0.60
CA ALA A 200 -4.29 -6.40 1.86
C ALA A 200 -5.35 -6.04 2.90
N LEU A 201 -5.68 -4.75 3.04
CA LEU A 201 -6.74 -4.30 3.94
C LEU A 201 -8.12 -4.82 3.47
N ALA A 202 -8.42 -4.78 2.17
CA ALA A 202 -9.69 -5.30 1.65
C ALA A 202 -9.88 -6.81 1.94
N LEU A 203 -8.80 -7.58 1.93
CA LEU A 203 -8.84 -9.03 2.04
C LEU A 203 -8.67 -9.55 3.48
N PHE A 204 -7.81 -8.93 4.28
CA PHE A 204 -7.26 -9.61 5.46
C PHE A 204 -7.54 -9.01 6.83
N LEU A 205 -8.24 -7.88 6.94
CA LEU A 205 -8.48 -7.24 8.25
C LEU A 205 -9.07 -8.19 9.31
N SER A 206 -9.98 -9.09 8.91
CA SER A 206 -10.61 -10.09 9.79
C SER A 206 -9.92 -11.46 9.81
N SER A 207 -8.78 -11.63 9.13
CA SER A 207 -8.08 -12.93 9.04
C SER A 207 -7.24 -13.20 10.28
N ARG A 208 -6.79 -14.44 10.50
CA ARG A 208 -5.97 -14.79 11.67
C ARG A 208 -4.53 -14.27 11.55
N TRP A 209 -3.83 -14.12 12.68
CA TRP A 209 -2.44 -13.64 12.70
C TRP A 209 -1.47 -14.48 11.87
N HIS A 210 -1.64 -15.79 11.83
CA HIS A 210 -0.85 -16.66 10.95
C HIS A 210 -0.98 -16.25 9.47
N THR A 211 -2.21 -16.06 9.00
CA THR A 211 -2.51 -15.60 7.63
C THR A 211 -1.91 -14.23 7.39
N LEU A 212 -1.99 -13.32 8.36
CA LEU A 212 -1.35 -12.01 8.26
C LEU A 212 0.17 -12.10 8.14
N GLY A 213 0.82 -13.01 8.87
CA GLY A 213 2.26 -13.25 8.75
C GLY A 213 2.65 -13.65 7.32
N VAL A 214 1.87 -14.56 6.71
CA VAL A 214 2.06 -14.95 5.30
C VAL A 214 1.87 -13.76 4.36
N VAL A 215 0.81 -12.97 4.55
CA VAL A 215 0.51 -11.81 3.70
C VAL A 215 1.59 -10.73 3.80
N VAL A 216 2.09 -10.46 5.01
CA VAL A 216 3.21 -9.52 5.23
C VAL A 216 4.48 -10.04 4.56
N ALA A 217 4.77 -11.34 4.65
CA ALA A 217 5.92 -11.93 3.95
C ALA A 217 5.79 -11.81 2.42
N ILE A 218 4.60 -12.06 1.86
CA ILE A 218 4.33 -11.89 0.42
C ILE A 218 4.50 -10.43 0.01
N ASN A 219 3.94 -9.51 0.79
CA ASN A 219 4.05 -8.07 0.57
C ASN A 219 5.53 -7.63 0.51
N MET A 220 6.31 -8.01 1.53
CA MET A 220 7.73 -7.72 1.61
C MET A 220 8.51 -8.33 0.47
N LEU A 221 8.30 -9.61 0.15
CA LEU A 221 9.00 -10.29 -0.93
C LEU A 221 8.72 -9.64 -2.29
N CYS A 222 7.44 -9.41 -2.60
CA CYS A 222 7.02 -8.78 -3.84
C CYS A 222 7.63 -7.38 -3.99
N ARG A 223 7.61 -6.58 -2.92
CA ARG A 223 8.15 -5.22 -2.95
C ARG A 223 9.68 -5.19 -2.95
N PHE A 224 10.32 -6.16 -2.30
CA PHE A 224 11.76 -6.36 -2.37
C PHE A 224 12.18 -6.68 -3.80
N VAL A 225 11.56 -7.67 -4.44
CA VAL A 225 11.83 -8.04 -5.84
C VAL A 225 11.63 -6.85 -6.78
N LEU A 226 10.55 -6.09 -6.58
CA LEU A 226 10.29 -4.85 -7.34
C LEU A 226 11.44 -3.84 -7.21
N HIS A 227 12.06 -3.73 -6.04
CA HIS A 227 13.11 -2.75 -5.73
C HIS A 227 14.53 -3.33 -5.77
N MET A 228 14.71 -4.59 -6.19
CA MET A 228 16.03 -5.21 -6.29
C MET A 228 16.99 -4.45 -7.21
N TYR A 229 16.46 -3.65 -8.14
CA TYR A 229 17.28 -2.80 -8.99
C TYR A 229 18.09 -1.75 -8.21
N TYR A 230 17.74 -1.41 -6.96
CA TYR A 230 18.57 -0.55 -6.10
C TYR A 230 19.78 -1.24 -5.50
N ALA A 231 19.76 -2.56 -5.41
CA ALA A 231 20.81 -3.34 -4.76
C ALA A 231 21.89 -3.79 -5.76
N ASP A 232 23.13 -3.89 -5.28
CA ASP A 232 24.16 -4.75 -5.87
C ASP A 232 24.20 -6.12 -5.17
N HIS A 233 25.16 -6.97 -5.55
CA HIS A 233 25.29 -8.31 -4.96
C HIS A 233 25.72 -8.30 -3.48
N GLN A 234 26.27 -7.18 -2.98
CA GLN A 234 26.78 -7.05 -1.62
C GLN A 234 25.77 -6.38 -0.67
N SER A 235 24.94 -5.47 -1.21
CA SER A 235 23.98 -4.65 -0.46
C SER A 235 22.56 -5.23 -0.43
N VAL A 236 22.29 -6.30 -1.18
CA VAL A 236 20.96 -6.90 -1.36
C VAL A 236 20.22 -7.20 -0.05
N TRP A 237 20.92 -7.67 0.98
CA TRP A 237 20.31 -7.98 2.28
C TRP A 237 19.98 -6.74 3.11
N TRP A 238 20.74 -5.66 2.94
CA TRP A 238 20.42 -4.37 3.54
C TRP A 238 19.17 -3.77 2.88
N TRP A 239 19.05 -3.90 1.56
CA TRP A 239 17.82 -3.50 0.85
C TRP A 239 16.60 -4.33 1.25
N LEU A 240 16.77 -5.61 1.59
CA LEU A 240 15.70 -6.40 2.20
C LEU A 240 15.28 -5.80 3.56
N GLY A 241 16.24 -5.45 4.42
CA GLY A 241 15.95 -4.80 5.70
C GLY A 241 15.22 -3.46 5.55
N TRP A 242 15.59 -2.67 4.54
CA TRP A 242 14.87 -1.44 4.17
C TRP A 242 13.39 -1.72 3.82
N VAL A 243 13.11 -2.75 3.02
CA VAL A 243 11.73 -3.16 2.69
C VAL A 243 10.96 -3.71 3.89
N VAL A 244 11.63 -4.45 4.79
CA VAL A 244 11.01 -4.96 6.03
C VAL A 244 10.46 -3.79 6.85
N ILE A 245 11.27 -2.74 7.05
CA ILE A 245 10.89 -1.58 7.86
C ILE A 245 9.80 -0.76 7.16
N TRP A 246 10.02 -0.40 5.91
CA TRP A 246 9.16 0.50 5.17
C TRP A 246 7.81 -0.14 4.80
N SER A 247 7.85 -1.31 4.16
CA SER A 247 6.65 -1.98 3.64
C SER A 247 6.03 -2.93 4.66
N GLY A 248 6.84 -3.80 5.26
CA GLY A 248 6.37 -4.76 6.25
C GLY A 248 5.79 -4.07 7.49
N GLY A 249 6.57 -3.15 8.07
CA GLY A 249 6.15 -2.32 9.20
C GLY A 249 4.91 -1.48 8.87
N GLY A 250 4.89 -0.83 7.70
CA GLY A 250 3.75 -0.04 7.22
C GLY A 250 2.46 -0.86 7.10
N LEU A 251 2.53 -2.07 6.53
CA LEU A 251 1.37 -2.94 6.40
C LEU A 251 0.87 -3.47 7.75
N VAL A 252 1.78 -3.84 8.66
CA VAL A 252 1.40 -4.27 10.02
C VAL A 252 0.67 -3.14 10.75
N ALA A 253 1.19 -1.91 10.67
CA ALA A 253 0.52 -0.73 11.23
C ALA A 253 -0.85 -0.50 10.61
N ALA A 254 -0.96 -0.60 9.28
CA ALA A 254 -2.23 -0.46 8.55
C ALA A 254 -3.28 -1.47 9.01
N ILE A 255 -2.89 -2.74 9.19
CA ILE A 255 -3.78 -3.80 9.68
C ILE A 255 -4.18 -3.54 11.13
N ALA A 256 -3.26 -3.07 11.99
CA ALA A 256 -3.57 -2.74 13.37
C ALA A 256 -4.59 -1.59 13.47
N VAL A 257 -4.36 -0.51 12.72
CA VAL A 257 -5.29 0.63 12.59
C VAL A 257 -6.64 0.15 12.07
N GLY A 258 -6.62 -0.66 11.00
CA GLY A 258 -7.84 -1.16 10.38
C GLY A 258 -8.67 -2.04 11.31
N ARG A 259 -8.04 -2.96 12.05
CA ARG A 259 -8.73 -3.79 13.04
C ARG A 259 -9.31 -2.97 14.18
N GLN A 260 -8.59 -1.97 14.66
CA GLN A 260 -9.09 -1.08 15.70
C GLN A 260 -10.31 -0.27 15.21
N ALA A 261 -10.32 0.16 13.95
CA ALA A 261 -11.45 0.86 13.36
C ALA A 261 -12.65 -0.06 13.09
N LEU A 262 -12.42 -1.31 12.66
CA LEU A 262 -13.47 -2.32 12.51
C LEU A 262 -14.10 -2.68 13.86
N ASN A 263 -13.30 -2.77 14.94
CA ASN A 263 -13.82 -2.96 16.30
C ASN A 263 -14.72 -1.80 16.78
N ARG A 264 -14.71 -0.67 16.06
CA ARG A 264 -15.57 0.50 16.29
C ARG A 264 -16.59 0.67 15.16
N SER A 265 -16.90 -0.44 14.49
CA SER A 265 -17.92 -0.57 13.46
C SER A 265 -17.73 0.32 12.23
N MET A 266 -16.49 0.76 11.95
CA MET A 266 -16.24 1.49 10.70
C MET A 266 -16.51 0.58 9.50
N PRO A 267 -17.27 1.04 8.49
CA PRO A 267 -17.47 0.25 7.28
C PRO A 267 -16.13 -0.08 6.61
N THR A 268 -15.92 -1.35 6.29
CA THR A 268 -14.66 -1.84 5.68
C THR A 268 -14.29 -1.06 4.43
N THR A 269 -15.27 -0.72 3.58
CA THR A 269 -15.04 0.03 2.34
C THR A 269 -14.52 1.44 2.60
N SER A 270 -15.17 2.20 3.48
CA SER A 270 -14.76 3.54 3.86
C SER A 270 -13.38 3.53 4.52
N LEU A 271 -13.12 2.55 5.39
CA LEU A 271 -11.83 2.36 6.04
C LEU A 271 -10.72 2.15 5.02
N VAL A 272 -10.88 1.15 4.15
CA VAL A 272 -9.86 0.77 3.16
C VAL A 272 -9.63 1.91 2.17
N ALA A 273 -10.69 2.57 1.70
CA ALA A 273 -10.56 3.71 0.80
C ALA A 273 -9.79 4.87 1.47
N ALA A 274 -10.20 5.27 2.68
CA ALA A 274 -9.55 6.37 3.40
C ALA A 274 -8.07 6.06 3.70
N TYR A 275 -7.77 4.86 4.18
CA TYR A 275 -6.39 4.47 4.51
C TYR A 275 -5.53 4.39 3.24
N SER A 276 -6.01 3.72 2.18
CA SER A 276 -5.22 3.51 0.96
C SER A 276 -4.96 4.82 0.22
N ILE A 277 -5.93 5.73 0.17
CA ILE A 277 -5.75 7.07 -0.41
C ILE A 277 -4.79 7.90 0.44
N GLY A 278 -4.96 7.89 1.78
CA GLY A 278 -4.06 8.60 2.69
C GLY A 278 -2.62 8.12 2.58
N ALA A 279 -2.41 6.79 2.54
CA ALA A 279 -1.11 6.18 2.34
C ALA A 279 -0.53 6.52 0.96
N ALA A 280 -1.32 6.43 -0.12
CA ALA A 280 -0.87 6.76 -1.47
C ALA A 280 -0.41 8.21 -1.59
N VAL A 281 -1.20 9.15 -1.04
CA VAL A 281 -0.84 10.58 -1.03
C VAL A 281 0.42 10.82 -0.20
N ALA A 282 0.52 10.21 0.97
CA ALA A 282 1.70 10.36 1.84
C ALA A 282 2.97 9.80 1.20
N HIS A 283 2.88 8.63 0.58
CA HIS A 283 3.97 8.02 -0.17
C HIS A 283 4.37 8.92 -1.34
N SER A 284 3.41 9.41 -2.13
CA SER A 284 3.68 10.33 -3.24
C SER A 284 4.36 11.63 -2.79
N ALA A 285 3.88 12.22 -1.68
CA ALA A 285 4.47 13.42 -1.10
C ALA A 285 5.92 13.19 -0.62
N TYR A 286 6.20 12.02 -0.05
CA TYR A 286 7.55 11.63 0.33
C TYR A 286 8.48 11.52 -0.89
N ASN A 287 8.01 10.92 -1.98
CA ASN A 287 8.79 10.78 -3.22
C ASN A 287 9.05 12.13 -3.91
N LEU A 288 8.13 13.09 -3.80
CA LEU A 288 8.26 14.42 -4.40
C LEU A 288 9.27 15.31 -3.68
N SER A 289 9.28 15.27 -2.35
CA SER A 289 10.22 16.06 -1.58
C SER A 289 10.71 15.27 -0.38
N PRO A 290 11.73 14.41 -0.60
CA PRO A 290 12.39 13.74 0.50
C PRO A 290 12.86 14.78 1.51
N ALA A 291 13.45 15.91 1.09
CA ALA A 291 13.95 16.94 2.02
C ALA A 291 12.85 17.64 2.84
N ILE A 292 11.74 18.08 2.23
CA ILE A 292 10.66 18.79 2.96
C ILE A 292 9.93 17.83 3.90
N MET A 293 9.67 16.59 3.49
CA MET A 293 9.05 15.60 4.37
C MET A 293 10.02 15.09 5.43
N LYS A 294 11.34 14.98 5.14
CA LYS A 294 12.40 14.60 6.10
C LYS A 294 12.60 15.64 7.21
N LEU A 295 12.48 16.93 6.92
CA LEU A 295 12.90 18.01 7.83
C LEU A 295 11.75 18.88 8.37
N ILE A 296 10.64 19.03 7.63
CA ILE A 296 9.56 19.99 7.98
C ILE A 296 8.24 19.25 8.21
N GLY A 297 7.84 18.36 7.30
CA GLY A 297 6.56 17.65 7.38
C GLY A 297 6.41 16.81 8.64
N GLY A 298 7.48 16.12 9.06
CA GLY A 298 7.50 15.28 10.27
C GLY A 298 7.30 16.06 11.57
N PRO A 299 8.17 17.05 11.88
CA PRO A 299 8.02 17.88 13.07
C PRO A 299 6.72 18.68 13.07
N VAL A 300 6.22 19.15 11.91
CA VAL A 300 4.93 19.87 11.84
C VAL A 300 3.76 18.92 12.05
N LEU A 301 3.75 17.72 11.46
CA LEU A 301 2.68 16.74 11.67
C LEU A 301 2.69 16.19 13.11
N LEU A 302 3.89 15.92 13.65
CA LEU A 302 4.07 15.55 15.06
C LEU A 302 3.70 16.69 15.99
N ALA A 303 4.04 17.95 15.67
CA ALA A 303 3.66 19.13 16.45
C ALA A 303 2.16 19.39 16.35
N VAL A 304 1.51 19.22 15.19
CA VAL A 304 0.05 19.28 15.06
C VAL A 304 -0.59 18.20 15.92
N VAL A 305 -0.07 16.97 15.91
CA VAL A 305 -0.58 15.89 16.76
C VAL A 305 -0.31 16.16 18.24
N MET A 306 0.86 16.70 18.61
CA MET A 306 1.22 17.04 19.98
C MET A 306 0.50 18.29 20.49
N MET A 307 0.19 19.26 19.63
CA MET A 307 -0.66 20.42 19.93
C MET A 307 -2.11 19.99 20.08
N LEU A 308 -2.56 19.11 19.20
CA LEU A 308 -3.83 18.40 19.36
C LEU A 308 -3.78 17.71 20.74
N VAL A 309 -2.87 16.77 21.00
CA VAL A 309 -2.77 15.94 22.23
C VAL A 309 -2.53 16.75 23.52
N GLY A 310 -1.73 17.82 23.47
CA GLY A 310 -1.15 18.51 24.62
C GLY A 310 -1.93 19.71 25.14
N ASP A 311 -2.81 20.31 24.35
CA ASP A 311 -3.47 21.58 24.72
C ASP A 311 -4.77 21.41 25.53
N GLY A 312 -5.05 20.21 26.03
CA GLY A 312 -6.28 19.91 26.78
C GLY A 312 -7.58 20.08 25.98
N SER A 313 -7.49 20.59 24.75
CA SER A 313 -8.58 20.92 23.84
C SER A 313 -8.80 19.80 22.83
N ARG A 314 -9.45 18.72 23.29
CA ARG A 314 -10.27 17.82 22.44
C ARG A 314 -9.67 17.17 21.17
N PRO A 315 -8.37 16.85 21.07
CA PRO A 315 -7.83 16.00 19.97
C PRO A 315 -8.37 14.57 20.02
N TRP A 316 -8.80 14.19 21.22
CA TRP A 316 -9.50 12.96 21.50
C TRP A 316 -10.75 12.87 20.64
N HIS A 317 -11.37 13.94 20.12
CA HIS A 317 -12.52 13.77 19.23
C HIS A 317 -12.20 13.19 17.85
N ALA A 318 -11.00 13.38 17.31
CA ALA A 318 -10.64 12.78 16.02
C ALA A 318 -10.14 11.34 16.17
N LEU A 319 -9.39 11.06 17.24
CA LEU A 319 -8.76 9.75 17.51
C LEU A 319 -9.35 9.01 18.73
N TRP A 320 -10.56 9.38 19.20
CA TRP A 320 -11.23 8.80 20.38
C TRP A 320 -11.29 7.27 20.32
N TRP A 321 -11.36 6.74 19.12
CA TRP A 321 -11.52 5.33 18.82
C TRP A 321 -10.21 4.52 19.04
N LEU A 322 -9.08 5.21 19.18
CA LEU A 322 -7.81 4.63 19.64
C LEU A 322 -7.71 4.56 21.17
N ALA A 323 -8.51 5.33 21.92
CA ALA A 323 -8.50 5.26 23.37
C ALA A 323 -8.92 3.86 23.83
N PRO A 324 -8.26 3.28 24.86
CA PRO A 324 -8.73 2.07 25.50
C PRO A 324 -10.22 2.23 25.83
N ALA A 325 -11.01 1.19 25.63
CA ALA A 325 -12.40 1.22 26.08
C ALA A 325 -12.40 1.35 27.61
N GLN A 326 -12.39 2.58 28.13
CA GLN A 326 -12.68 2.82 29.53
C GLN A 326 -14.01 2.12 29.79
N GLN A 327 -14.02 1.20 30.75
CA GLN A 327 -15.25 0.60 31.28
C GLN A 327 -16.20 1.75 31.65
N ARG A 328 -17.10 2.13 30.74
CA ARG A 328 -18.32 2.90 31.02
C ARG A 328 -19.27 2.03 31.85
N ARG A 329 -18.81 1.59 33.02
CA ARG A 329 -19.61 0.85 34.01
C ARG A 329 -19.63 1.51 35.38
N SER A 330 -18.91 2.62 35.61
CA SER A 330 -18.83 3.21 36.96
C SER A 330 -19.67 4.46 37.19
N ASN A 331 -20.29 5.08 36.16
CA ASN A 331 -20.95 6.38 36.32
C ASN A 331 -22.40 6.40 35.81
N GLU A 332 -23.12 5.28 35.84
CA GLU A 332 -24.58 5.39 35.94
C GLU A 332 -24.90 5.82 37.38
N PRO A 333 -25.60 6.94 37.60
CA PRO A 333 -26.15 7.22 38.91
C PRO A 333 -27.08 6.05 39.24
N GLN A 334 -26.78 5.32 40.30
CA GLN A 334 -27.77 4.46 40.93
C GLN A 334 -28.94 5.37 41.30
N THR A 335 -29.96 5.36 40.45
CA THR A 335 -31.26 5.92 40.77
C THR A 335 -31.77 5.06 41.90
N GLN A 336 -31.53 5.49 43.14
CA GLN A 336 -32.21 4.96 44.31
C GLN A 336 -33.70 5.18 44.09
N SER A 337 -34.35 4.14 43.58
CA SER A 337 -35.78 3.91 43.66
C SER A 337 -36.14 3.75 45.13
N ASN A 338 -36.31 4.86 45.83
CA ASN A 338 -36.99 4.90 47.13
C ASN A 338 -38.40 5.45 46.94
N ARG A 339 -39.28 4.57 46.46
CA ARG A 339 -40.73 4.52 46.71
C ARG A 339 -41.06 3.02 46.74
N SER A 340 -41.65 2.42 47.77
CA SER A 340 -42.57 2.94 48.77
C SER A 340 -42.96 1.83 49.77
N ARG A 341 -43.50 2.24 50.92
CA ARG A 341 -44.45 1.55 51.83
C ARG A 341 -43.88 0.73 52.99
N GLY A 342 -43.98 1.36 54.16
CA GLY A 342 -44.12 0.82 55.51
C GLY A 342 -44.57 1.97 56.39
#